data_AF-A0A5C5G626-F1
#
_entry.id   AF-A0A5C5G626-F1
#
_cell.length_a   1.000
_cell.length_b   1.000
_cell.length_c   1.000
_cell.angle_alpha   90.00
_cell.angle_beta   90.00
_cell.angle_gamma   90.00
#
_symmetry.space_group_name_H-M   'P 1'
#
loop_
_entity.id
_entity.type
_entity.pdbx_description
1 polymer ?
#
loop_
_entity_poly.entity_id
_entity_poly.type
_entity_poly.pdbx_seq_one_letter_code
_entity_poly.pdbx_strand_id
1 'polypeptide(L)'
;MAQVTDAEAQRIISHMNQDHAKSLGHYLEYYGRVPPSLAYAHPEIVSFSTPSMRIRYGPKAARKEFTYEFSPPMHAGEARKRLEEMHAQAKVKLGISDAVVSGLPLSVPAIVGTLGLTYLAFLLATARPERVASWVPWQARAFAPLVKLAGLDPDAPANAGRAIQAFWLGTLYLSHLVEVFACLEPYFRQYNVESAPLRFAWRVLTFFGGFPVWQSLRDAGKREEKKLKSL
;
A
#
# COMPACT_ATOMS: atom_id res chain seq x y z
N MET A 1 1.70 -40.76 -17.21
CA MET A 1 0.76 -39.66 -17.52
C MET A 1 1.22 -38.99 -18.81
N ALA A 2 0.31 -38.59 -19.71
CA ALA A 2 0.67 -38.04 -21.01
C ALA A 2 1.31 -36.66 -20.90
N GLN A 3 2.31 -36.37 -21.74
CA GLN A 3 2.90 -35.03 -21.82
C GLN A 3 1.87 -34.01 -22.30
N VAL A 4 2.07 -32.74 -21.95
CA VAL A 4 1.24 -31.64 -22.45
C VAL A 4 1.47 -31.52 -23.95
N THR A 5 0.40 -31.64 -24.74
CA THR A 5 0.45 -31.42 -26.19
C THR A 5 0.52 -29.92 -26.52
N ASP A 6 1.00 -29.56 -27.72
CA ASP A 6 1.07 -28.15 -28.15
C ASP A 6 -0.30 -27.46 -28.10
N ALA A 7 -1.38 -28.17 -28.48
CA ALA A 7 -2.74 -27.63 -28.44
C ALA A 7 -3.25 -27.40 -27.02
N GLU A 8 -2.84 -28.22 -26.05
CA GLU A 8 -3.14 -27.99 -24.62
C GLU A 8 -2.31 -26.83 -24.06
N ALA A 9 -1.02 -26.79 -24.37
CA ALA A 9 -0.14 -25.71 -23.96
C ALA A 9 -0.67 -24.35 -24.46
N GLN A 10 -1.06 -24.25 -25.73
CA GLN A 10 -1.61 -23.01 -26.29
C GLN A 10 -2.92 -22.58 -25.62
N ARG A 11 -3.80 -23.53 -25.27
CA ARG A 11 -5.03 -23.22 -24.53
C ARG A 11 -4.72 -22.66 -23.13
N ILE A 12 -3.78 -23.28 -22.42
CA ILE A 12 -3.34 -22.82 -21.10
C ILE A 12 -2.72 -21.42 -21.21
N ILE A 13 -1.79 -21.23 -22.16
CA ILE A 13 -1.12 -19.94 -22.40
C ILE A 13 -2.14 -18.84 -22.71
N SER A 14 -3.05 -19.09 -23.65
CA SER A 14 -4.07 -18.11 -24.05
C SER A 14 -4.94 -17.71 -22.86
N HIS A 15 -5.46 -18.68 -22.11
CA HIS A 15 -6.31 -18.40 -20.95
C HIS A 15 -5.56 -17.62 -19.87
N MET A 16 -4.33 -18.03 -19.54
CA MET A 16 -3.53 -17.36 -18.51
C MET A 16 -3.15 -15.93 -18.89
N ASN A 17 -2.83 -15.69 -20.17
CA ASN A 17 -2.44 -14.38 -20.66
C ASN A 17 -3.64 -13.42 -20.79
N GLN A 18 -4.84 -13.95 -21.04
CA GLN A 18 -6.06 -13.15 -21.15
C GLN A 18 -6.61 -12.78 -19.78
N ASP A 19 -6.74 -13.74 -18.87
CA ASP A 19 -7.55 -13.55 -17.66
C ASP A 19 -6.72 -13.47 -16.37
N HIS A 20 -5.45 -13.92 -16.40
CA HIS A 20 -4.67 -14.17 -15.18
C HIS A 20 -3.35 -13.39 -15.12
N ALA A 21 -3.24 -12.24 -15.79
CA ALA A 21 -2.04 -11.40 -15.76
C ALA A 21 -1.58 -11.04 -14.34
N LYS A 22 -2.53 -10.77 -13.42
CA LYS A 22 -2.24 -10.49 -12.01
C LYS A 22 -1.63 -11.71 -11.30
N SER A 23 -2.11 -12.90 -11.60
CA SER A 23 -1.58 -14.16 -11.08
C SER A 23 -0.15 -14.40 -11.56
N LEU A 24 0.14 -14.12 -12.82
CA LEU A 24 1.49 -14.19 -13.36
C LEU A 24 2.45 -13.22 -12.65
N GLY A 25 1.99 -12.01 -12.32
CA GLY A 25 2.73 -11.06 -11.49
C GLY A 25 3.08 -11.64 -10.11
N HIS A 26 2.12 -12.31 -9.45
CA HIS A 26 2.38 -12.99 -8.16
C HIS A 26 3.40 -14.11 -8.29
N TYR A 27 3.37 -14.88 -9.38
CA TYR A 27 4.36 -15.94 -9.60
C TYR A 27 5.76 -15.38 -9.74
N LEU A 28 5.91 -14.32 -10.54
CA LEU A 28 7.18 -13.66 -10.77
C LEU A 28 7.76 -13.07 -9.48
N GLU A 29 6.92 -12.44 -8.66
CA GLU A 29 7.40 -11.84 -7.41
C GLU A 29 7.77 -12.88 -6.36
N TYR A 30 6.92 -13.89 -6.15
CA TYR A 30 7.17 -14.88 -5.11
C TYR A 30 8.21 -15.93 -5.54
N TYR A 31 7.97 -16.62 -6.66
CA TYR A 31 8.85 -17.70 -7.13
C TYR A 31 10.07 -17.15 -7.86
N GLY A 32 9.89 -16.12 -8.68
CA GLY A 32 10.99 -15.51 -9.45
C GLY A 32 11.79 -14.44 -8.70
N ARG A 33 11.36 -14.03 -7.49
CA ARG A 33 11.96 -12.94 -6.70
C ARG A 33 12.10 -11.64 -7.49
N VAL A 34 11.21 -11.42 -8.46
CA VAL A 34 11.19 -10.23 -9.30
C VAL A 34 10.57 -9.06 -8.54
N PRO A 35 11.17 -7.85 -8.55
CA PRO A 35 10.56 -6.68 -7.91
C PRO A 35 9.15 -6.40 -8.46
N PRO A 36 8.18 -5.96 -7.62
CA PRO A 36 6.80 -5.74 -8.05
C PRO A 36 6.68 -4.85 -9.29
N SER A 37 7.45 -3.76 -9.37
CA SER A 37 7.41 -2.83 -10.50
C SER A 37 7.71 -3.49 -11.86
N LEU A 38 8.51 -4.57 -11.87
CA LEU A 38 8.82 -5.35 -13.07
C LEU A 38 7.91 -6.55 -13.23
N ALA A 39 7.52 -7.21 -12.13
CA ALA A 39 6.69 -8.41 -12.14
C ALA A 39 5.32 -8.18 -12.79
N TYR A 40 4.71 -7.02 -12.52
CA TYR A 40 3.39 -6.66 -13.06
C TYR A 40 3.47 -5.84 -14.37
N ALA A 41 4.67 -5.57 -14.88
CA ALA A 41 4.85 -4.91 -16.17
C ALA A 41 4.68 -5.93 -17.31
N HIS A 42 3.47 -6.01 -17.87
CA HIS A 42 3.10 -6.89 -18.99
C HIS A 42 3.59 -8.36 -18.84
N PRO A 43 3.19 -9.08 -17.77
CA PRO A 43 3.54 -10.49 -17.64
C PRO A 43 2.75 -11.35 -18.63
N GLU A 44 3.42 -12.28 -19.31
CA GLU A 44 2.79 -13.24 -20.23
C GLU A 44 3.55 -14.58 -20.22
N ILE A 45 2.85 -15.70 -20.26
CA ILE A 45 3.45 -17.01 -20.53
C ILE A 45 3.81 -17.08 -22.01
N VAL A 46 5.03 -17.51 -22.32
CA VAL A 46 5.54 -17.68 -23.69
C VAL A 46 5.78 -19.14 -24.06
N SER A 47 5.94 -20.02 -23.08
CA SER A 47 6.00 -21.46 -23.30
C SER A 47 5.48 -22.22 -22.08
N PHE A 48 4.77 -23.31 -22.32
CA PHE A 48 4.23 -24.20 -21.29
C PHE A 48 4.47 -25.65 -21.70
N SER A 49 5.00 -26.44 -20.79
CA SER A 49 5.39 -27.83 -21.01
C SER A 49 5.19 -28.64 -19.72
N THR A 50 5.26 -29.96 -19.80
CA THR A 50 5.14 -30.82 -18.61
C THR A 50 6.13 -30.49 -17.49
N PRO A 51 7.44 -30.28 -17.74
CA PRO A 51 8.37 -29.96 -16.66
C PRO A 51 8.43 -28.47 -16.31
N SER A 52 7.97 -27.55 -17.18
CA SER A 52 8.22 -26.13 -16.96
C SER A 52 7.24 -25.19 -17.64
N MET A 53 7.18 -23.96 -17.11
CA MET A 53 6.51 -22.82 -17.70
C MET A 53 7.48 -21.64 -17.75
N ARG A 54 7.44 -20.86 -18.83
CA ARG A 54 8.25 -19.65 -18.98
C ARG A 54 7.38 -18.42 -19.10
N ILE A 55 7.65 -17.44 -18.25
CA ILE A 55 6.93 -16.17 -18.16
C ILE A 55 7.86 -15.05 -18.61
N ARG A 56 7.42 -14.25 -19.57
CA ARG A 56 8.07 -13.02 -20.00
C ARG A 56 7.45 -11.81 -19.32
N TYR A 57 8.27 -10.87 -18.85
CA TYR A 57 7.83 -9.72 -18.05
C TYR A 57 8.72 -8.49 -18.27
N GLY A 58 8.34 -7.35 -17.71
CA GLY A 58 9.07 -6.09 -17.82
C GLY A 58 8.52 -5.14 -18.90
N PRO A 59 9.08 -3.92 -19.01
CA PRO A 59 8.69 -2.94 -20.03
C PRO A 59 8.83 -3.50 -21.44
N LYS A 60 7.98 -3.07 -22.37
CA LYS A 60 7.97 -3.57 -23.77
C LYS A 60 9.34 -3.50 -24.45
N ALA A 61 10.14 -2.47 -24.16
CA ALA A 61 11.47 -2.28 -24.74
C ALA A 61 12.57 -3.16 -24.12
N ALA A 62 12.35 -3.76 -22.93
CA ALA A 62 13.35 -4.49 -22.17
C ALA A 62 12.72 -5.69 -21.44
N ARG A 63 12.15 -6.62 -22.22
CA ARG A 63 11.50 -7.83 -21.69
C ARG A 63 12.53 -8.81 -21.15
N LYS A 64 12.23 -9.41 -20.01
CA LYS A 64 12.99 -10.49 -19.36
C LYS A 64 12.15 -11.76 -19.33
N GLU A 65 12.80 -12.91 -19.18
CA GLU A 65 12.12 -14.20 -19.05
C GLU A 65 12.48 -14.86 -17.71
N PHE A 66 11.52 -15.56 -17.13
CA PHE A 66 11.66 -16.39 -15.95
C PHE A 66 11.08 -17.76 -16.24
N THR A 67 11.85 -18.82 -15.95
CA THR A 67 11.40 -20.20 -16.10
C THR A 67 11.10 -20.76 -14.72
N TYR A 68 9.90 -21.31 -14.56
CA TYR A 68 9.49 -22.06 -13.38
C TYR A 68 9.47 -23.55 -13.73
N GLU A 69 10.19 -24.35 -12.95
CA GLU A 69 10.21 -25.80 -13.07
C GLU A 69 9.17 -26.43 -12.13
N PHE A 70 8.29 -27.25 -12.68
CA PHE A 70 7.24 -27.93 -11.94
C PHE A 70 7.82 -29.15 -11.23
N SER A 71 7.70 -29.17 -9.90
CA SER A 71 8.00 -30.34 -9.08
C SER A 71 6.76 -30.71 -8.23
N PRO A 72 6.09 -31.85 -8.51
CA PRO A 72 6.32 -32.79 -9.61
C PRO A 72 5.97 -32.18 -10.99
N PRO A 73 6.38 -32.80 -12.12
CA PRO A 73 5.97 -32.33 -13.46
C PRO A 73 4.44 -32.21 -13.57
N MET A 74 3.96 -31.24 -14.35
CA MET A 74 2.55 -30.85 -14.45
C MET A 74 1.94 -31.32 -15.77
N HIS A 75 0.88 -32.13 -15.68
CA HIS A 75 0.15 -32.59 -16.86
C HIS A 75 -1.01 -31.64 -17.19
N ALA A 76 -1.50 -31.64 -18.44
CA ALA A 76 -2.48 -30.65 -18.91
C ALA A 76 -3.77 -30.65 -18.07
N GLY A 77 -4.29 -31.82 -17.71
CA GLY A 77 -5.49 -31.95 -16.88
C GLY A 77 -5.33 -31.44 -15.44
N GLU A 78 -4.08 -31.29 -14.96
CA GLU A 78 -3.77 -30.80 -13.62
C GLU A 78 -3.47 -29.29 -13.62
N ALA A 79 -3.20 -28.70 -14.80
CA ALA A 79 -2.64 -27.37 -14.91
C ALA A 79 -3.51 -26.31 -14.24
N ARG A 80 -4.83 -26.37 -14.43
CA ARG A 80 -5.77 -25.46 -13.79
C ARG A 80 -5.64 -25.47 -12.27
N LYS A 81 -5.83 -26.64 -11.65
CA LYS A 81 -5.81 -26.80 -10.20
C LYS A 81 -4.45 -26.40 -9.61
N ARG A 82 -3.35 -26.84 -10.23
CA ARG A 82 -2.01 -26.58 -9.70
C ARG A 82 -1.57 -25.12 -9.87
N LEU A 83 -1.97 -24.45 -10.96
CA LEU A 83 -1.74 -23.01 -11.11
C LEU A 83 -2.59 -22.20 -10.10
N GLU A 84 -3.85 -22.58 -9.87
CA GLU A 84 -4.69 -21.98 -8.82
C GLU A 84 -4.04 -22.15 -7.43
N GLU A 85 -3.51 -23.33 -7.11
CA GLU A 85 -2.76 -23.60 -5.87
C GLU A 85 -1.48 -22.77 -5.76
N MET A 86 -0.71 -22.66 -6.85
CA MET A 86 0.47 -21.79 -6.90
C MET A 86 0.10 -20.32 -6.66
N HIS A 87 -1.04 -19.88 -7.18
CA HIS A 87 -1.53 -18.52 -6.98
C HIS A 87 -1.93 -18.27 -5.53
N ALA A 88 -2.69 -19.19 -4.94
CA ALA A 88 -3.07 -19.13 -3.53
C ALA A 88 -1.84 -19.10 -2.62
N GLN A 89 -0.83 -19.95 -2.90
CA GLN A 89 0.42 -19.97 -2.15
C GLN A 89 1.18 -18.65 -2.28
N ALA A 90 1.33 -18.12 -3.50
CA ALA A 90 2.02 -16.86 -3.75
C ALA A 90 1.34 -15.71 -2.99
N LYS A 91 0.01 -15.62 -3.05
CA LYS A 91 -0.75 -14.60 -2.31
C LYS A 91 -0.51 -14.65 -0.81
N VAL A 92 -0.61 -15.83 -0.20
CA VAL A 92 -0.37 -16.01 1.24
C VAL A 92 1.04 -15.54 1.61
N LYS A 93 2.03 -15.88 0.80
CA LYS A 93 3.43 -15.53 1.05
C LYS A 93 3.75 -14.05 0.80
N LEU A 94 3.00 -13.40 -0.09
CA LEU A 94 3.08 -11.97 -0.35
C LEU A 94 2.19 -11.14 0.59
N GLY A 95 1.42 -11.78 1.49
CA GLY A 95 0.49 -11.09 2.39
C GLY A 95 -0.68 -10.44 1.67
N ILE A 96 -1.09 -10.97 0.51
CA ILE A 96 -2.19 -10.45 -0.31
C ILE A 96 -3.46 -11.24 0.00
N SER A 97 -4.54 -10.52 0.29
CA SER A 97 -5.85 -11.08 0.58
C SER A 97 -6.69 -11.30 -0.68
N ASP A 98 -7.76 -12.09 -0.59
CA ASP A 98 -8.87 -12.10 -1.57
C ASP A 98 -9.85 -10.94 -1.35
N ALA A 99 -9.78 -10.28 -0.20
CA ALA A 99 -10.60 -9.11 0.07
C ALA A 99 -10.29 -7.96 -0.91
N VAL A 100 -11.36 -7.31 -1.37
CA VAL A 100 -11.31 -6.13 -2.24
C VAL A 100 -12.03 -5.00 -1.52
N VAL A 101 -11.33 -3.89 -1.29
CA VAL A 101 -11.96 -2.66 -0.79
C VAL A 101 -12.13 -1.68 -1.95
N SER A 102 -13.38 -1.50 -2.37
CA SER A 102 -13.76 -0.70 -3.55
C SER A 102 -14.33 0.70 -3.24
N GLY A 103 -14.29 1.14 -1.98
CA GLY A 103 -14.80 2.45 -1.57
C GLY A 103 -14.09 3.05 -0.36
N LEU A 104 -14.73 4.06 0.24
CA LEU A 104 -14.27 4.77 1.44
C LEU A 104 -15.17 4.46 2.65
N PRO A 105 -15.23 3.22 3.16
CA PRO A 105 -15.99 2.88 4.35
C PRO A 105 -15.28 3.42 5.61
N LEU A 106 -15.29 4.75 5.77
CA LEU A 106 -14.77 5.43 6.95
C LEU A 106 -15.62 5.05 8.17
N SER A 107 -14.95 4.54 9.21
CA SER A 107 -15.59 4.22 10.47
C SER A 107 -15.95 5.49 11.23
N VAL A 108 -16.95 5.43 12.12
CA VAL A 108 -17.29 6.56 13.00
C VAL A 108 -16.07 7.04 13.80
N PRO A 109 -15.24 6.17 14.41
CA PRO A 109 -13.98 6.58 15.03
C PRO A 109 -13.03 7.30 14.07
N ALA A 110 -12.96 6.89 12.80
CA ALA A 110 -12.12 7.56 11.81
C ALA A 110 -12.59 8.99 11.53
N ILE A 111 -13.90 9.18 11.38
CA ILE A 111 -14.50 10.49 11.15
C ILE A 111 -14.28 11.40 12.36
N VAL A 112 -14.65 10.94 13.56
CA VAL A 112 -14.52 11.71 14.81
C VAL A 112 -13.06 12.04 15.10
N GLY A 113 -12.16 11.07 14.93
CA GLY A 113 -10.72 11.26 15.12
C GLY A 113 -10.14 12.28 14.15
N THR A 114 -10.51 12.19 12.86
CA THR A 114 -10.09 13.16 11.83
C THR A 114 -10.56 14.57 12.17
N LEU A 115 -11.84 14.73 12.51
CA LEU A 115 -12.40 16.04 12.90
C LEU A 115 -11.72 16.60 14.14
N GLY A 116 -11.48 15.77 15.16
CA GLY A 116 -10.82 16.17 16.39
C GLY A 116 -9.38 16.63 16.18
N LEU A 117 -8.57 15.86 15.43
CA LEU A 117 -7.19 16.23 15.12
C LEU A 117 -7.11 17.47 14.23
N THR A 118 -7.99 17.56 13.22
CA THR A 118 -8.06 18.74 12.34
C THR A 118 -8.47 19.98 13.12
N TYR A 119 -9.45 19.85 14.01
CA TYR A 119 -9.89 20.95 14.87
C TYR A 119 -8.78 21.40 15.83
N LEU A 120 -8.05 20.46 16.45
CA LEU A 120 -6.90 20.79 17.30
C LEU A 120 -5.79 21.48 16.52
N ALA A 121 -5.45 20.99 15.32
CA ALA A 121 -4.48 21.63 14.44
C ALA A 121 -4.92 23.05 14.05
N PHE A 122 -6.20 23.23 13.73
CA PHE A 122 -6.79 24.54 13.44
C PHE A 122 -6.70 25.49 14.64
N LEU A 123 -7.07 25.04 15.84
CA LEU A 123 -6.94 25.84 17.07
C LEU A 123 -5.50 26.25 17.33
N LEU A 124 -4.55 25.34 17.17
CA LEU A 124 -3.14 25.64 17.33
C LEU A 124 -2.64 26.62 16.27
N ALA A 125 -3.02 26.44 15.00
CA ALA A 125 -2.60 27.31 13.89
C ALA A 125 -3.18 28.73 13.98
N THR A 126 -4.37 28.88 14.55
CA THR A 126 -5.06 30.18 14.67
C THR A 126 -4.86 30.84 16.04
N ALA A 127 -4.30 30.13 17.02
CA ALA A 127 -3.94 30.70 18.30
C ALA A 127 -2.92 31.84 18.12
N ARG A 128 -3.08 32.91 18.90
CA ARG A 128 -2.09 34.00 18.94
C ARG A 128 -0.76 33.43 19.47
N PRO A 129 0.36 33.61 18.74
CA PRO A 129 1.65 33.03 19.14
C PRO A 129 2.07 33.36 20.57
N GLU A 130 1.79 34.59 21.04
CA GLU A 130 2.10 35.04 22.39
C GLU A 130 1.34 34.23 23.45
N ARG A 131 0.09 33.82 23.15
CA ARG A 131 -0.68 32.94 24.05
C ARG A 131 -0.11 31.52 24.05
N VAL A 132 0.33 31.02 22.90
CA VAL A 132 0.97 29.69 22.83
C VAL A 132 2.23 29.67 23.70
N ALA A 133 3.08 30.70 23.58
CA ALA A 133 4.28 30.82 24.40
C ALA A 133 3.97 30.91 25.91
N SER A 134 2.88 31.57 26.30
CA SER A 134 2.49 31.68 27.72
C SER A 134 1.87 30.41 28.29
N TRP A 135 1.21 29.58 27.47
CA TRP A 135 0.69 28.27 27.90
C TRP A 135 1.80 27.25 28.15
N VAL A 136 2.89 27.32 27.38
CA VAL A 136 4.02 26.39 27.47
C VAL A 136 5.38 27.12 27.58
N PRO A 137 5.62 27.85 28.68
CA PRO A 137 6.82 28.70 28.81
C PRO A 137 8.12 27.90 28.81
N TRP A 138 8.09 26.63 29.21
CA TRP A 138 9.25 25.75 29.14
C TRP A 138 9.65 25.44 27.68
N GLN A 139 8.68 25.30 26.76
CA GLN A 139 8.99 25.12 25.34
C GLN A 139 9.52 26.42 24.73
N ALA A 140 8.98 27.58 25.13
CA ALA A 140 9.49 28.86 24.64
C ALA A 140 11.00 29.01 24.93
N ARG A 141 11.44 28.61 26.14
CA ARG A 141 12.86 28.56 26.49
C ARG A 141 13.65 27.52 25.68
N ALA A 142 13.08 26.34 25.46
CA ALA A 142 13.72 25.27 24.69
C ALA A 142 13.92 25.65 23.20
N PHE A 143 12.99 26.41 22.62
CA PHE A 143 13.06 26.86 21.22
C PHE A 143 13.88 28.16 21.04
N ALA A 144 14.23 28.88 22.10
CA ALA A 144 14.99 30.14 22.02
C ALA A 144 16.29 30.03 21.17
N PRO A 145 17.12 28.97 21.27
CA PRO A 145 18.28 28.81 20.40
C PRO A 145 17.94 28.71 18.91
N LEU A 146 16.84 28.01 18.58
CA LEU A 146 16.37 27.87 17.19
C LEU A 146 15.81 29.19 16.65
N VAL A 147 15.08 29.94 17.48
CA VAL A 147 14.59 31.28 17.14
C VAL A 147 15.76 32.23 16.87
N LYS A 148 16.78 32.22 17.74
CA LYS A 148 18.01 33.00 17.56
C LYS A 148 18.77 32.59 16.31
N LEU A 149 18.88 31.29 16.02
CA LEU A 149 19.52 30.76 14.81
C LEU A 149 18.80 31.23 13.53
N ALA A 150 17.48 31.38 13.59
CA ALA A 150 16.67 31.95 12.51
C ALA A 150 16.78 33.48 12.37
N GLY A 151 17.64 34.15 13.18
CA GLY A 151 17.83 35.60 13.14
C GLY A 151 16.70 36.41 13.79
N LEU A 152 15.84 35.74 14.58
CA LEU A 152 14.71 36.36 15.25
C LEU A 152 15.04 36.61 16.73
N ASP A 153 14.39 37.62 17.32
CA ASP A 153 14.49 37.90 18.75
C ASP A 153 13.90 36.73 19.57
N PRO A 154 14.72 36.00 20.35
CA PRO A 154 14.25 34.89 21.17
C PRO A 154 13.44 35.34 22.40
N ASP A 155 13.58 36.58 22.84
CA ASP A 155 12.87 37.13 24.00
C ASP A 155 11.48 37.66 23.63
N ALA A 156 11.22 37.86 22.34
CA ALA A 156 9.89 38.20 21.82
C ALA A 156 8.94 36.97 21.90
N PRO A 157 7.87 37.01 22.72
CA PRO A 157 6.97 35.86 22.92
C PRO A 157 6.31 35.37 21.64
N ALA A 158 6.08 36.28 20.68
CA ALA A 158 5.51 35.95 19.39
C ALA A 158 6.40 35.01 18.56
N ASN A 159 7.73 35.21 18.60
CA ASN A 159 8.67 34.40 17.83
C ASN A 159 8.80 32.99 18.43
N ALA A 160 8.89 32.89 19.76
CA ALA A 160 8.85 31.61 20.45
C ALA A 160 7.54 30.86 20.21
N GLY A 161 6.40 31.55 20.26
CA GLY A 161 5.08 30.99 19.96
C GLY A 161 4.97 30.41 18.55
N ARG A 162 5.47 31.15 17.54
CA ARG A 162 5.50 30.68 16.15
C ARG A 162 6.39 29.45 16.00
N ALA A 163 7.55 29.43 16.66
CA ALA A 163 8.44 28.27 16.62
C ALA A 163 7.77 27.02 17.21
N ILE A 164 7.05 27.16 18.33
CA ILE A 164 6.27 26.08 18.95
C ILE A 164 5.16 25.61 18.02
N GLN A 165 4.37 26.53 17.44
CA GLN A 165 3.31 26.20 16.49
C GLN A 165 3.87 25.46 15.28
N ALA A 166 4.92 25.99 14.67
CA ALA A 166 5.57 25.39 13.51
C ALA A 166 6.12 23.99 13.83
N PHE A 167 6.71 23.80 15.02
CA PHE A 167 7.20 22.50 15.46
C PHE A 167 6.07 21.47 15.59
N TRP A 168 5.01 21.78 16.31
CA TRP A 168 3.92 20.82 16.57
C TRP A 168 3.07 20.54 15.32
N LEU A 169 2.73 21.58 14.55
CA LEU A 169 2.02 21.40 13.27
C LEU A 169 2.90 20.65 12.27
N GLY A 170 4.18 21.02 12.18
CA GLY A 170 5.14 20.33 11.33
C GLY A 170 5.29 18.87 11.70
N THR A 171 5.43 18.56 13.00
CA THR A 171 5.52 17.18 13.50
C THR A 171 4.26 16.39 13.17
N LEU A 172 3.07 16.96 13.38
CA LEU A 172 1.79 16.31 13.08
C LEU A 172 1.65 15.95 11.60
N TYR A 173 1.89 16.92 10.70
CA TYR A 173 1.75 16.65 9.26
C TYR A 173 2.88 15.77 8.72
N LEU A 174 4.08 15.84 9.31
CA LEU A 174 5.16 14.91 8.99
C LEU A 174 4.82 13.49 9.43
N SER A 175 4.22 13.30 10.62
CA SER A 175 3.79 11.97 11.06
C SER A 175 2.68 11.42 10.17
N HIS A 176 1.71 12.24 9.75
CA HIS A 176 0.69 11.80 8.80
C HIS A 176 1.28 11.44 7.43
N LEU A 177 2.29 12.19 6.97
CA LEU A 177 3.00 11.85 5.74
C LEU A 177 3.70 10.48 5.86
N VAL A 178 4.34 10.21 7.01
CA VAL A 178 4.93 8.90 7.30
C VAL A 178 3.86 7.81 7.29
N GLU A 179 2.70 8.04 7.89
CA GLU A 179 1.59 7.08 7.89
C GLU A 179 1.07 6.74 6.49
N VAL A 180 1.02 7.72 5.57
CA VAL A 180 0.65 7.48 4.17
C VAL A 180 1.57 6.45 3.52
N PHE A 181 2.89 6.60 3.67
CA PHE A 181 3.85 5.72 3.00
C PHE A 181 4.11 4.42 3.75
N ALA A 182 4.18 4.45 5.08
CA ALA A 182 4.57 3.32 5.90
C ALA A 182 3.39 2.45 6.36
N CYS A 183 2.20 3.03 6.54
CA CYS A 183 1.04 2.32 7.10
C CYS A 183 -0.06 2.08 6.07
N LEU A 184 -0.43 3.10 5.30
CA LEU A 184 -1.55 3.01 4.35
C LEU A 184 -1.18 2.23 3.09
N GLU A 185 -0.02 2.53 2.48
CA GLU A 185 0.39 1.95 1.20
C GLU A 185 0.43 0.40 1.18
N PRO A 186 0.93 -0.29 2.23
CA PRO A 186 0.85 -1.75 2.33
C PRO A 186 -0.59 -2.30 2.24
N TYR A 187 -1.57 -1.58 2.79
CA TYR A 187 -2.96 -2.02 2.79
C TYR A 187 -3.66 -1.89 1.44
N PHE A 188 -3.22 -0.97 0.56
CA PHE A 188 -3.74 -0.95 -0.82
C PHE A 188 -3.45 -2.24 -1.56
N ARG A 189 -2.26 -2.79 -1.33
CA ARG A 189 -1.83 -4.05 -1.91
C ARG A 189 -2.50 -5.23 -1.23
N GLN A 190 -2.47 -5.27 0.10
CA GLN A 190 -3.04 -6.37 0.88
C GLN A 190 -4.53 -6.58 0.59
N TYR A 191 -5.31 -5.49 0.46
CA TYR A 191 -6.77 -5.54 0.29
C TYR A 191 -7.24 -5.14 -1.11
N ASN A 192 -6.39 -5.28 -2.13
CA ASN A 192 -6.71 -5.07 -3.54
C ASN A 192 -7.50 -3.77 -3.81
N VAL A 193 -7.05 -2.64 -3.27
CA VAL A 193 -7.63 -1.33 -3.59
C VAL A 193 -7.12 -0.97 -4.98
N GLU A 194 -7.82 -1.30 -6.05
CA GLU A 194 -7.26 -1.18 -7.43
C GLU A 194 -7.42 0.21 -8.05
N SER A 195 -8.50 0.92 -7.71
CA SER A 195 -8.80 2.22 -8.29
C SER A 195 -7.77 3.28 -7.87
N ALA A 196 -7.08 3.86 -8.86
CA ALA A 196 -6.11 4.94 -8.63
C ALA A 196 -6.75 6.20 -8.00
N PRO A 197 -7.93 6.66 -8.43
CA PRO A 197 -8.67 7.72 -7.72
C PRO A 197 -8.97 7.37 -6.26
N LEU A 198 -9.33 6.11 -5.98
CA LEU A 198 -9.62 5.67 -4.62
C LEU A 198 -8.36 5.66 -3.74
N ARG A 199 -7.23 5.14 -4.27
CA ARG A 199 -5.93 5.21 -3.57
C ARG A 199 -5.56 6.66 -3.28
N PHE A 200 -5.72 7.55 -4.25
CA PHE A 200 -5.45 8.97 -4.06
C PHE A 200 -6.34 9.57 -2.95
N ALA A 201 -7.63 9.30 -2.96
CA ALA A 201 -8.55 9.76 -1.92
C ALA A 201 -8.13 9.27 -0.52
N TRP A 202 -7.76 7.99 -0.38
CA TRP A 202 -7.23 7.46 0.87
C TRP A 202 -5.97 8.18 1.34
N ARG A 203 -5.01 8.45 0.43
CA ARG A 203 -3.78 9.18 0.79
C ARG A 203 -4.07 10.59 1.28
N VAL A 204 -4.97 11.32 0.59
CA VAL A 204 -5.39 12.67 1.00
C VAL A 204 -6.07 12.63 2.37
N LEU A 205 -7.02 11.71 2.56
CA LEU A 205 -7.72 11.57 3.83
C LEU A 205 -6.77 11.19 4.96
N THR A 206 -5.82 10.28 4.75
CA THR A 206 -4.81 9.94 5.77
C THR A 206 -3.85 11.10 6.04
N PHE A 207 -3.49 11.91 5.05
CA PHE A 207 -2.66 13.10 5.30
C PHE A 207 -3.33 14.11 6.25
N PHE A 208 -4.66 14.30 6.15
CA PHE A 208 -5.38 15.21 7.03
C PHE A 208 -5.83 14.54 8.34
N GLY A 209 -6.34 13.31 8.27
CA GLY A 209 -6.94 12.61 9.40
C GLY A 209 -5.99 11.73 10.19
N GLY A 210 -4.85 11.34 9.62
CA GLY A 210 -3.85 10.49 10.26
C GLY A 210 -4.29 9.05 10.47
N PHE A 211 -3.82 8.45 11.59
CA PHE A 211 -4.01 7.04 11.88
C PHE A 211 -5.44 6.49 11.86
N PRO A 212 -6.47 7.23 12.32
CA PRO A 212 -7.84 6.73 12.30
C PRO A 212 -8.31 6.37 10.89
N VAL A 213 -7.82 7.10 9.87
CA VAL A 213 -8.22 6.87 8.47
C VAL A 213 -7.63 5.58 7.93
N TRP A 214 -6.31 5.38 8.00
CA TRP A 214 -5.72 4.15 7.44
C TRP A 214 -6.15 2.90 8.23
N GLN A 215 -6.41 3.05 9.54
CA GLN A 215 -6.99 1.97 10.34
C GLN A 215 -8.39 1.59 9.85
N SER A 216 -9.18 2.56 9.39
CA SER A 216 -10.49 2.28 8.78
C SER A 216 -10.38 1.45 7.50
N LEU A 217 -9.37 1.70 6.65
CA LEU A 217 -9.09 0.85 5.49
C LEU A 217 -8.74 -0.58 5.92
N ARG A 218 -7.83 -0.72 6.88
CA ARG A 218 -7.44 -2.02 7.42
C ARG A 218 -8.65 -2.80 7.95
N ASP A 219 -9.48 -2.13 8.72
CA ASP A 219 -10.63 -2.76 9.36
C ASP A 219 -11.72 -3.09 8.33
N ALA A 220 -11.86 -2.30 7.27
CA ALA A 220 -12.70 -2.65 6.11
C ALA A 220 -12.19 -3.90 5.41
N GLY A 221 -10.89 -3.98 5.14
CA GLY A 221 -10.25 -5.16 4.56
C GLY A 221 -10.49 -6.41 5.40
N LYS A 222 -10.30 -6.33 6.72
CA LYS A 222 -10.58 -7.43 7.66
C LYS A 222 -12.06 -7.85 7.67
N ARG A 223 -12.99 -6.91 7.51
CA ARG A 223 -14.43 -7.23 7.39
C ARG A 223 -14.72 -8.01 6.12
N GLU A 224 -14.16 -7.60 4.99
CA GLU A 224 -14.31 -8.32 3.72
C GLU A 224 -13.66 -9.71 3.78
N GLU A 225 -12.48 -9.84 4.40
CA GLU A 225 -11.86 -11.14 4.66
C GLU A 225 -12.75 -12.08 5.47
N LYS A 226 -13.39 -11.55 6.52
CA LYS A 226 -14.30 -12.34 7.36
C LYS A 226 -15.50 -12.83 6.57
N LYS A 227 -16.08 -12.00 5.69
CA LYS A 227 -17.21 -12.39 4.82
C LYS A 227 -16.81 -13.54 3.88
N LEU A 228 -15.63 -13.45 3.27
CA LEU A 228 -15.13 -14.49 2.37
C LEU A 228 -14.90 -15.83 3.08
N LYS A 229 -14.49 -15.82 4.36
CA LYS A 229 -14.30 -17.04 5.15
C LYS A 229 -15.59 -17.64 5.70
N SER A 230 -16.70 -16.91 5.67
CA SER A 230 -18.02 -17.39 6.13
C SER A 230 -18.91 -17.94 5.03
N LEU A 231 -18.46 -17.86 3.77
CA LEU A 231 -19.09 -18.47 2.60
C LEU A 231 -18.55 -19.90 2.42
#